data_AF-A0AA35XE33-F1
#
_entry.id   AF-A0AA35XE33-F1
#
_cell.length_a   1.000
_cell.length_b   1.000
_cell.length_c   1.000
_cell.angle_alpha   90.00
_cell.angle_beta   90.00
_cell.angle_gamma   90.00
#
_symmetry.space_group_name_H-M   'P 1'
#
loop_
_entity.id
_entity.type
_entity.pdbx_description
1 polymer ?
#
loop_
_entity_poly.entity_id
_entity_poly.type
_entity_poly.pdbx_seq_one_letter_code
_entity_poly.pdbx_strand_id
1 'polypeptide(L)'
;MVIAERRELISAGNFHGEYPAKVLDYLAIAVHELANISERRQDRMMTPCKRLSFVKYSQCCYVLSYIALSKAENVAGKHVEIPAFVTPGGGLNNGFMIAHCTSAALVSENKVLTHPSSVDSITTSAGQEDHVSMGGFAARKAISVVSNVEQVLAIELLAACQALEFHRPRKTTAPLEEVYKLVRTVVRPWDKDRYMTPDIEAATQLLRGGKVWAAVEPYINHYRAASNEPPPK
;
A
#
# COMPACT_ATOMS: atom_id res chain seq x y z
N MET A 1 -12.81 27.47 -30.02
CA MET A 1 -11.92 28.34 -29.22
C MET A 1 -12.00 29.76 -29.75
N VAL A 2 -12.06 30.75 -28.87
CA VAL A 2 -12.08 32.18 -29.24
C VAL A 2 -10.71 32.76 -28.93
N ILE A 3 -10.01 33.31 -29.93
CA ILE A 3 -8.73 34.01 -29.73
C ILE A 3 -8.99 35.51 -29.89
N ALA A 4 -9.29 36.17 -28.76
CA ALA A 4 -9.76 37.56 -28.73
C ALA A 4 -8.76 38.55 -29.36
N GLU A 5 -7.46 38.38 -29.11
CA GLU A 5 -6.39 39.23 -29.65
C GLU A 5 -6.35 39.21 -31.18
N ARG A 6 -6.65 38.05 -31.77
CA ARG A 6 -6.65 37.85 -33.23
C ARG A 6 -8.04 38.03 -33.86
N ARG A 7 -9.08 38.22 -33.04
CA ARG A 7 -10.50 38.22 -33.45
C ARG A 7 -10.88 36.98 -34.29
N GLU A 8 -10.28 35.83 -33.99
CA GLU A 8 -10.46 34.57 -34.72
C GLU A 8 -11.28 33.56 -33.89
N LEU A 9 -12.10 32.76 -34.59
CA LEU A 9 -12.80 31.60 -34.05
C LEU A 9 -12.20 30.33 -34.66
N ILE A 10 -11.63 29.46 -33.82
CA ILE A 10 -10.98 28.21 -34.25
C ILE A 10 -11.78 27.01 -33.75
N SER A 11 -12.18 26.13 -34.66
CA SER A 11 -12.68 24.79 -34.31
C SER A 11 -11.48 23.88 -34.03
N ALA A 12 -11.44 23.25 -32.85
CA ALA A 12 -10.30 22.45 -32.39
C ALA A 12 -10.76 21.28 -31.51
N GLY A 13 -9.87 20.29 -31.31
CA GLY A 13 -10.14 19.05 -30.58
C GLY A 13 -9.69 19.03 -29.12
N ASN A 14 -9.46 20.17 -28.46
CA ASN A 14 -8.93 20.22 -27.08
C ASN A 14 -9.84 19.57 -26.03
N PHE A 15 -11.08 19.25 -26.37
CA PHE A 15 -12.00 18.49 -25.53
C PHE A 15 -11.66 16.99 -25.46
N HIS A 16 -10.78 16.48 -26.34
CA HIS A 16 -10.44 15.06 -26.38
C HIS A 16 -9.62 14.66 -25.15
N GLY A 17 -10.23 13.87 -24.27
CA GLY A 17 -9.67 13.44 -22.98
C GLY A 17 -8.60 12.35 -23.04
N GLU A 18 -7.85 12.21 -24.14
CA GLU A 18 -6.88 11.10 -24.29
C GLU A 18 -5.73 11.21 -23.30
N TYR A 19 -5.22 12.44 -23.12
CA TYR A 19 -4.14 12.75 -22.20
C TYR A 19 -4.45 12.28 -20.76
N PRO A 20 -5.55 12.75 -20.12
CA PRO A 20 -5.89 12.27 -18.78
C PRO A 20 -6.25 10.78 -18.77
N ALA A 21 -6.90 10.25 -19.81
CA ALA A 21 -7.26 8.83 -19.86
C ALA A 21 -6.04 7.91 -19.76
N LYS A 22 -5.00 8.15 -20.58
CA LYS A 22 -3.77 7.36 -20.54
C LYS A 22 -3.02 7.50 -19.21
N VAL A 23 -2.94 8.72 -18.67
CA VAL A 23 -2.27 8.98 -17.38
C VAL A 23 -2.96 8.21 -16.25
N LEU A 24 -4.29 8.19 -16.22
CA LEU A 24 -5.06 7.48 -15.18
C LEU A 24 -4.94 5.96 -15.30
N ASP A 25 -4.83 5.42 -16.52
CA ASP A 25 -4.54 4.01 -16.72
C ASP A 25 -3.15 3.63 -16.19
N TYR A 26 -2.12 4.42 -16.50
CA TYR A 26 -0.78 4.20 -15.95
C TYR A 26 -0.73 4.36 -14.43
N LEU A 27 -1.48 5.32 -13.89
CA LEU A 27 -1.59 5.52 -12.44
C LEU A 27 -2.18 4.27 -11.76
N ALA A 28 -3.25 3.69 -12.32
CA ALA A 28 -3.86 2.48 -11.77
C ALA A 28 -2.86 1.31 -11.71
N ILE A 29 -2.07 1.11 -12.78
CA ILE A 29 -1.02 0.09 -12.83
C ILE A 29 0.06 0.36 -11.78
N ALA A 30 0.57 1.59 -11.71
CA ALA A 30 1.65 1.95 -10.78
C ALA A 30 1.23 1.81 -9.31
N VAL A 31 0.02 2.25 -8.96
CA VAL A 31 -0.50 2.19 -7.60
C VAL A 31 -0.81 0.75 -7.20
N HIS A 32 -1.33 -0.08 -8.11
CA HIS A 32 -1.61 -1.49 -7.85
C HIS A 32 -0.39 -2.25 -7.29
N GLU A 33 0.80 -1.99 -7.83
CA GLU A 33 2.03 -2.68 -7.40
C GLU A 33 2.38 -2.40 -5.93
N LEU A 34 1.99 -1.25 -5.37
CA LEU A 34 2.17 -0.96 -3.94
C LEU A 34 1.39 -1.95 -3.07
N ALA A 35 0.15 -2.27 -3.46
CA ALA A 35 -0.64 -3.28 -2.78
C ALA A 35 -0.12 -4.70 -3.02
N ASN A 36 0.34 -4.99 -4.24
CA ASN A 36 0.91 -6.30 -4.60
C ASN A 36 2.12 -6.65 -3.72
N ILE A 37 3.06 -5.71 -3.56
CA ILE A 37 4.22 -5.93 -2.68
C ILE A 37 3.84 -5.91 -1.18
N SER A 38 2.88 -5.06 -0.78
CA SER A 38 2.38 -4.99 0.60
C SER A 38 1.78 -6.32 1.05
N GLU A 39 0.93 -6.92 0.23
CA GLU A 39 0.28 -8.19 0.52
C GLU A 39 1.30 -9.33 0.65
N ARG A 40 2.36 -9.36 -0.17
CA ARG A 40 3.48 -10.29 0.01
C ARG A 40 4.25 -10.09 1.32
N ARG A 41 4.31 -8.88 1.86
CA ARG A 41 4.90 -8.63 3.19
C ARG A 41 3.98 -9.10 4.32
N GLN A 42 2.66 -8.95 4.15
CA GLN A 42 1.66 -9.49 5.08
C GLN A 42 1.79 -11.01 5.20
N ASP A 43 1.85 -11.71 4.06
CA ASP A 43 2.02 -13.17 4.01
C ASP A 43 3.21 -13.67 4.84
N ARG A 44 4.34 -12.93 4.79
CA ARG A 44 5.54 -13.22 5.60
C ARG A 44 5.35 -13.01 7.10
N MET A 45 4.49 -12.08 7.50
CA MET A 45 4.18 -11.85 8.92
C MET A 45 3.24 -12.92 9.46
N MET A 46 2.34 -13.45 8.62
CA MET A 46 1.35 -14.45 9.01
C MET A 46 1.90 -15.88 9.02
N THR A 47 2.85 -16.15 8.13
CA THR A 47 3.52 -17.44 8.05
C THR A 47 4.46 -17.58 9.24
N PRO A 48 4.22 -18.52 10.18
CA PRO A 48 5.18 -18.78 11.25
C PRO A 48 6.51 -19.20 10.61
N CYS A 49 7.63 -18.80 11.21
CA CYS A 49 8.97 -19.21 10.77
C CYS A 49 9.16 -20.71 11.00
N LYS A 50 8.50 -21.55 10.20
CA LYS A 50 8.86 -22.95 10.05
C LYS A 50 10.12 -22.94 9.22
N ARG A 51 11.20 -23.53 9.75
CA ARG A 51 12.45 -23.86 9.09
C ARG A 51 12.21 -24.13 7.60
N LEU A 52 12.26 -23.07 6.77
CA LEU A 52 12.13 -23.18 5.33
C LEU A 52 13.44 -23.82 4.91
N SER A 53 13.43 -25.14 4.78
CA SER A 53 14.36 -25.86 3.94
C SER A 53 14.39 -25.14 2.59
N PHE A 54 15.39 -24.28 2.39
CA PHE A 54 16.04 -23.93 1.13
C PHE A 54 15.21 -24.23 -0.14
N VAL A 55 14.05 -23.59 -0.33
CA VAL A 55 13.35 -23.59 -1.62
C VAL A 55 13.38 -22.18 -2.18
N LYS A 56 14.44 -21.94 -2.95
CA LYS A 56 14.48 -21.21 -4.23
C LYS A 56 13.20 -20.46 -4.63
N TYR A 57 12.92 -19.30 -4.03
CA TYR A 57 12.14 -18.26 -4.70
C TYR A 57 12.86 -16.91 -4.60
N SER A 58 13.57 -16.63 -5.68
CA SER A 58 13.95 -15.34 -6.27
C SER A 58 14.19 -14.15 -5.32
N GLN A 59 15.45 -13.74 -5.31
CA GLN A 59 16.13 -12.74 -4.50
C GLN A 59 15.79 -11.26 -4.78
N CYS A 60 14.70 -10.89 -5.45
CA CYS A 60 14.68 -9.55 -6.11
C CYS A 60 14.01 -8.36 -5.38
N CYS A 61 13.39 -8.48 -4.19
CA CYS A 61 12.75 -7.31 -3.54
C CYS A 61 13.18 -7.07 -2.08
N TYR A 62 14.30 -7.68 -1.65
CA TYR A 62 14.74 -7.71 -0.26
C TYR A 62 15.75 -6.60 0.07
N VAL A 63 15.28 -5.38 0.36
CA VAL A 63 16.18 -4.38 1.02
C VAL A 63 15.53 -3.73 2.25
N LEU A 64 14.22 -3.54 2.31
CA LEU A 64 13.60 -2.87 3.47
C LEU A 64 13.06 -3.80 4.57
N SER A 65 12.72 -5.06 4.25
CA SER A 65 12.30 -6.04 5.25
C SER A 65 13.47 -6.80 5.90
N TYR A 66 14.65 -6.83 5.26
CA TYR A 66 15.81 -7.58 5.74
C TYR A 66 16.62 -6.84 6.83
N ILE A 67 16.57 -5.50 6.87
CA ILE A 67 17.34 -4.71 7.85
C ILE A 67 16.80 -4.90 9.29
N ALA A 68 15.51 -5.21 9.46
CA ALA A 68 14.94 -5.51 10.77
C ALA A 68 15.20 -6.95 11.24
N LEU A 69 15.47 -7.89 10.32
CA LEU A 69 15.61 -9.33 10.62
C LEU A 69 17.07 -9.82 10.64
N SER A 70 17.96 -9.25 9.83
CA SER A 70 19.34 -9.75 9.69
C SER A 70 20.25 -9.44 10.89
N LYS A 71 19.98 -8.41 11.70
CA LYS A 71 20.80 -8.12 12.90
C LYS A 71 20.46 -8.98 14.12
N ALA A 72 19.48 -9.88 14.02
CA ALA A 72 19.08 -10.77 15.12
C ALA A 72 19.72 -12.17 15.07
N GLU A 73 20.63 -12.44 14.11
CA GLU A 73 21.11 -13.80 13.86
C GLU A 73 22.33 -14.27 14.66
N ASN A 74 22.88 -13.51 15.62
CA ASN A 74 24.07 -14.00 16.35
C ASN A 74 24.22 -13.56 17.82
N VAL A 75 23.14 -13.58 18.61
CA VAL A 75 23.27 -13.58 20.07
C VAL A 75 22.21 -14.50 20.70
N ALA A 76 22.65 -15.67 21.16
CA ALA A 76 21.96 -16.54 22.12
C ALA A 76 20.53 -17.02 21.77
N GLY A 77 20.42 -18.07 20.94
CA GLY A 77 19.54 -19.24 21.17
C GLY A 77 18.03 -19.08 21.38
N LYS A 78 17.44 -17.89 21.27
CA LYS A 78 15.98 -17.65 21.27
C LYS A 78 15.63 -16.81 20.05
N HIS A 79 15.31 -17.47 18.94
CA HIS A 79 14.66 -16.79 17.83
C HIS A 79 13.30 -16.31 18.32
N VAL A 80 13.02 -15.01 18.16
CA VAL A 80 11.71 -14.46 18.49
C VAL A 80 10.77 -14.85 17.36
N GLU A 81 10.18 -16.04 17.49
CA GLU A 81 9.19 -16.57 16.57
C GLU A 81 7.89 -15.76 16.73
N ILE A 82 7.46 -15.08 15.66
CA ILE A 82 6.13 -14.49 15.61
C ILE A 82 5.13 -15.66 15.55
N PRO A 83 4.11 -15.72 16.43
CA PRO A 83 3.08 -16.75 16.36
C PRO A 83 2.37 -16.72 15.00
N ALA A 84 1.89 -17.88 14.55
CA ALA A 84 1.12 -17.98 13.32
C ALA A 84 -0.06 -16.98 13.34
N PHE A 85 -0.27 -16.28 12.22
CA PHE A 85 -1.32 -15.24 12.07
C PHE A 85 -1.27 -14.09 13.09
N VAL A 86 -0.11 -13.88 13.71
CA VAL A 86 0.18 -12.76 14.61
C VAL A 86 -0.81 -12.68 15.79
N THR A 87 -1.22 -13.82 16.34
CA THR A 87 -2.20 -13.93 17.43
C THR A 87 -1.74 -14.83 18.57
N PRO A 88 -2.04 -14.51 19.84
CA PRO A 88 -1.77 -15.42 20.95
C PRO A 88 -2.78 -16.58 20.98
N GLY A 89 -2.36 -17.76 21.43
CA GLY A 89 -3.25 -18.92 21.57
C GLY A 89 -3.72 -19.50 20.23
N GLY A 90 -2.78 -19.74 19.30
CA GLY A 90 -3.07 -20.35 18.00
C GLY A 90 -3.83 -21.68 18.14
N GLY A 91 -4.86 -21.85 17.30
CA GLY A 91 -5.74 -23.03 17.30
C GLY A 91 -7.18 -22.71 17.73
N LEU A 92 -7.35 -21.79 18.70
CA LEU A 92 -8.67 -21.25 19.07
C LEU A 92 -8.92 -19.87 18.47
N ASN A 93 -7.85 -19.11 18.22
CA ASN A 93 -7.88 -17.82 17.55
C ASN A 93 -7.27 -17.91 16.15
N ASN A 94 -7.89 -17.24 15.19
CA ASN A 94 -7.45 -17.10 13.80
C ASN A 94 -6.67 -15.81 13.55
N GLY A 95 -6.78 -14.81 14.42
CA GLY A 95 -5.97 -13.59 14.33
C GLY A 95 -6.18 -12.84 13.02
N PHE A 96 -5.07 -12.53 12.34
CA PHE A 96 -5.04 -11.79 11.08
C PHE A 96 -5.24 -12.67 9.83
N MET A 97 -5.57 -13.95 9.98
CA MET A 97 -5.74 -14.87 8.85
C MET A 97 -6.72 -14.34 7.80
N ILE A 98 -7.93 -13.93 8.24
CA ILE A 98 -8.96 -13.47 7.30
C ILE A 98 -8.68 -12.05 6.77
N ALA A 99 -8.01 -11.22 7.56
CA ALA A 99 -7.57 -9.90 7.10
C ALA A 99 -6.61 -10.03 5.91
N HIS A 100 -5.74 -11.05 5.93
CA HIS A 100 -4.90 -11.35 4.78
C HIS A 100 -5.70 -11.73 3.55
N CYS A 101 -6.71 -12.59 3.71
CA CYS A 101 -7.59 -12.99 2.61
C CYS A 101 -8.30 -11.77 2.01
N THR A 102 -8.71 -10.80 2.83
CA THR A 102 -9.24 -9.52 2.36
C THR A 102 -8.20 -8.76 1.53
N SER A 103 -6.97 -8.60 2.01
CA SER A 103 -5.90 -7.97 1.23
C SER A 103 -5.64 -8.69 -0.10
N ALA A 104 -5.58 -10.02 -0.10
CA ALA A 104 -5.36 -10.82 -1.29
C ALA A 104 -6.51 -10.69 -2.30
N ALA A 105 -7.75 -10.63 -1.83
CA ALA A 105 -8.92 -10.40 -2.67
C ALA A 105 -8.87 -9.01 -3.34
N LEU A 106 -8.55 -7.96 -2.59
CA LEU A 106 -8.42 -6.58 -3.11
C LEU A 106 -7.29 -6.47 -4.14
N VAL A 107 -6.14 -7.10 -3.88
CA VAL A 107 -5.03 -7.16 -4.85
C VAL A 107 -5.47 -7.92 -6.11
N SER A 108 -6.22 -9.01 -5.98
CA SER A 108 -6.71 -9.76 -7.14
C SER A 108 -7.73 -8.97 -7.96
N GLU A 109 -8.63 -8.23 -7.32
CA GLU A 109 -9.58 -7.33 -8.00
C GLU A 109 -8.84 -6.25 -8.77
N ASN A 110 -7.81 -5.65 -8.17
CA ASN A 110 -7.02 -4.61 -8.82
C ASN A 110 -6.37 -5.10 -10.13
N LYS A 111 -6.00 -6.38 -10.25
CA LYS A 111 -5.46 -6.93 -11.51
C LYS A 111 -6.43 -6.80 -12.69
N VAL A 112 -7.73 -6.92 -12.44
CA VAL A 112 -8.75 -6.68 -13.48
C VAL A 112 -8.87 -5.19 -13.77
N LEU A 113 -8.87 -4.35 -12.73
CA LEU A 113 -8.96 -2.89 -12.85
C LEU A 113 -7.74 -2.24 -13.53
N THR A 114 -6.59 -2.93 -13.54
CA THR A 114 -5.39 -2.45 -14.25
C THR A 114 -5.47 -2.60 -15.77
N HIS A 115 -6.50 -3.24 -16.33
CA HIS A 115 -6.70 -3.24 -17.77
C HIS A 115 -6.91 -1.80 -18.27
N PRO A 116 -6.17 -1.34 -19.29
CA PRO A 116 -6.28 0.04 -19.76
C PRO A 116 -7.63 0.23 -20.44
N SER A 117 -8.37 1.27 -20.06
CA SER A 117 -9.63 1.61 -20.73
C SER A 117 -9.41 2.51 -21.94
N SER A 118 -8.32 3.28 -21.94
CA SER A 118 -7.92 4.19 -23.03
C SER A 118 -7.47 3.50 -24.33
N VAL A 119 -7.47 2.17 -24.38
CA VAL A 119 -7.21 1.42 -25.63
C VAL A 119 -8.49 1.13 -26.41
N ASP A 120 -9.65 1.30 -25.78
CA ASP A 120 -10.94 1.14 -26.42
C ASP A 120 -11.44 2.47 -27.00
N SER A 121 -12.04 2.40 -28.18
CA SER A 121 -12.66 3.53 -28.86
C SER A 121 -13.80 3.01 -29.73
N ILE A 122 -15.02 3.43 -29.39
CA ILE A 122 -16.23 3.07 -30.12
C ILE A 122 -16.78 4.35 -30.74
N THR A 123 -16.95 4.34 -32.07
CA THR A 123 -17.37 5.52 -32.82
C THR A 123 -18.80 5.92 -32.46
N THR A 124 -19.00 7.22 -32.25
CA THR A 124 -20.31 7.80 -31.97
C THR A 124 -20.68 8.83 -33.04
N SER A 125 -21.95 9.23 -33.05
CA SER A 125 -22.40 10.36 -33.87
C SER A 125 -22.18 10.16 -35.38
N ALA A 126 -22.45 8.95 -35.88
CA ALA A 126 -22.37 8.58 -37.31
C ALA A 126 -21.02 8.93 -37.97
N GLY A 127 -19.91 8.79 -37.22
CA GLY A 127 -18.55 9.01 -37.73
C GLY A 127 -18.02 10.44 -37.58
N GLN A 128 -18.76 11.34 -36.94
CA GLN A 128 -18.20 12.64 -36.51
C GLN A 128 -17.27 12.50 -35.30
N GLU A 129 -17.58 11.57 -34.40
CA GLU A 129 -16.76 11.22 -33.23
C GLU A 129 -16.19 9.82 -33.47
N ASP A 130 -15.26 9.73 -34.42
CA ASP A 130 -14.66 8.49 -34.89
C ASP A 130 -13.52 7.97 -33.99
N HIS A 131 -13.03 8.79 -33.06
CA HIS A 131 -12.06 8.41 -32.04
C HIS A 131 -12.39 9.05 -30.69
N VAL A 132 -12.43 8.23 -29.64
CA VAL A 132 -12.73 8.66 -28.26
C VAL A 132 -11.77 8.00 -27.26
N SER A 133 -11.65 8.60 -26.08
CA SER A 133 -10.64 8.20 -25.08
C SER A 133 -11.07 7.19 -24.03
N MET A 134 -12.38 6.96 -23.88
CA MET A 134 -12.97 6.18 -22.77
C MET A 134 -12.46 6.57 -21.36
N GLY A 135 -11.99 7.83 -21.19
CA GLY A 135 -11.34 8.30 -19.97
C GLY A 135 -12.24 8.32 -18.73
N GLY A 136 -13.57 8.29 -18.90
CA GLY A 136 -14.53 8.24 -17.80
C GLY A 136 -14.42 6.97 -16.95
N PHE A 137 -14.14 5.80 -17.55
CA PHE A 137 -13.90 4.59 -16.77
C PHE A 137 -12.47 4.53 -16.22
N ALA A 138 -11.49 5.05 -16.96
CA ALA A 138 -10.11 5.18 -16.49
C ALA A 138 -10.01 5.97 -15.16
N ALA A 139 -10.75 7.08 -15.04
CA ALA A 139 -10.81 7.85 -13.80
C ALA A 139 -11.44 7.07 -12.64
N ARG A 140 -12.61 6.44 -12.87
CA ARG A 140 -13.33 5.71 -11.83
C ARG A 140 -12.52 4.53 -11.30
N LYS A 141 -11.94 3.72 -12.19
CA LYS A 141 -11.15 2.56 -11.77
C LYS A 141 -9.85 2.96 -11.07
N ALA A 142 -9.21 4.06 -11.46
CA ALA A 142 -8.04 4.57 -10.75
C ALA A 142 -8.37 4.92 -9.29
N ILE A 143 -9.51 5.57 -9.03
CA ILE A 143 -9.99 5.85 -7.67
C ILE A 143 -10.24 4.55 -6.89
N SER A 144 -10.89 3.56 -7.51
CA SER A 144 -11.13 2.25 -6.87
C SER A 144 -9.83 1.56 -6.49
N VAL A 145 -8.83 1.53 -7.39
CA VAL A 145 -7.52 0.92 -7.13
C VAL A 145 -6.84 1.60 -5.94
N VAL A 146 -6.83 2.94 -5.90
CA VAL A 146 -6.25 3.69 -4.77
C VAL A 146 -6.96 3.32 -3.47
N SER A 147 -8.30 3.28 -3.45
CA SER A 147 -9.07 2.92 -2.26
C SER A 147 -8.78 1.49 -1.78
N ASN A 148 -8.60 0.56 -2.71
CA ASN A 148 -8.23 -0.82 -2.40
C ASN A 148 -6.81 -0.89 -1.80
N VAL A 149 -5.87 -0.14 -2.36
CA VAL A 149 -4.48 -0.07 -1.87
C VAL A 149 -4.41 0.52 -0.47
N GLU A 150 -5.20 1.55 -0.16
CA GLU A 150 -5.27 2.14 1.18
C GLU A 150 -5.70 1.12 2.24
N GLN A 151 -6.69 0.27 1.94
CA GLN A 151 -7.12 -0.80 2.85
C GLN A 151 -6.05 -1.87 3.02
N VAL A 152 -5.38 -2.29 1.95
CA VAL A 152 -4.27 -3.25 2.00
C VAL A 152 -3.15 -2.72 2.90
N LEU A 153 -2.76 -1.45 2.74
CA LEU A 153 -1.75 -0.81 3.57
C LEU A 153 -2.20 -0.66 5.04
N ALA A 154 -3.49 -0.42 5.30
CA ALA A 154 -4.04 -0.38 6.65
C ALA A 154 -3.90 -1.74 7.35
N ILE A 155 -4.22 -2.83 6.66
CA ILE A 155 -4.09 -4.20 7.18
C ILE A 155 -2.61 -4.52 7.45
N GLU A 156 -1.70 -4.15 6.54
CA GLU A 156 -0.26 -4.30 6.76
C GLU A 156 0.20 -3.57 8.03
N LEU A 157 -0.22 -2.32 8.20
CA LEU A 157 0.14 -1.50 9.35
C LEU A 157 -0.35 -2.12 10.67
N LEU A 158 -1.57 -2.63 10.68
CA LEU A 158 -2.15 -3.31 11.85
C LEU A 158 -1.38 -4.60 12.19
N ALA A 159 -1.10 -5.44 11.19
CA ALA A 159 -0.35 -6.67 11.37
C ALA A 159 1.08 -6.39 11.85
N ALA A 160 1.75 -5.36 11.30
CA ALA A 160 3.08 -4.96 11.72
C ALA A 160 3.10 -4.42 13.16
N CYS A 161 2.13 -3.59 13.54
CA CYS A 161 2.01 -3.10 14.92
C CYS A 161 1.75 -4.24 15.90
N GLN A 162 0.96 -5.24 15.50
CA GLN A 162 0.75 -6.44 16.30
C GLN A 162 2.01 -7.31 16.41
N ALA A 163 2.77 -7.47 15.33
CA ALA A 163 4.03 -8.21 15.36
C ALA A 163 5.04 -7.56 16.34
N LEU A 164 5.08 -6.22 16.41
CA LEU A 164 5.91 -5.51 17.38
C LEU A 164 5.58 -5.84 18.85
N GLU A 165 4.33 -6.20 19.17
CA GLU A 165 3.95 -6.62 20.53
C GLU A 165 4.68 -7.89 20.97
N PHE A 166 4.79 -8.87 20.06
CA PHE A 166 5.49 -10.13 20.34
C PHE A 166 6.99 -9.97 20.49
N HIS A 167 7.56 -8.86 20.02
CA HIS A 167 8.96 -8.54 20.20
C HIS A 167 9.25 -7.72 21.46
N ARG A 168 8.23 -7.31 22.24
CA ARG A 168 8.46 -6.58 23.50
C ARG A 168 9.24 -7.45 24.50
N PRO A 169 10.20 -6.87 25.26
CA PRO A 169 10.42 -5.45 25.50
C PRO A 169 11.31 -4.73 24.46
N ARG A 170 11.70 -5.36 23.35
CA ARG A 170 12.53 -4.70 22.32
C ARG A 170 11.74 -3.56 21.67
N LYS A 171 12.44 -2.47 21.37
CA LYS A 171 11.89 -1.28 20.71
C LYS A 171 12.45 -1.17 19.29
N THR A 172 11.62 -0.63 18.40
CA THR A 172 12.03 -0.27 17.04
C THR A 172 12.64 1.14 17.02
N THR A 173 12.90 1.69 15.84
CA THR A 173 13.43 3.05 15.67
C THR A 173 12.44 4.10 16.17
N ALA A 174 12.96 5.26 16.57
CA ALA A 174 12.14 6.38 17.09
C ALA A 174 10.92 6.73 16.20
N PRO A 175 11.04 6.94 14.88
CA PRO A 175 9.86 7.27 14.04
C PRO A 175 8.83 6.14 14.00
N LEU A 176 9.26 4.87 13.99
CA LEU A 176 8.34 3.73 13.93
C LEU A 176 7.63 3.48 15.27
N GLU A 177 8.27 3.80 16.40
CA GLU A 177 7.60 3.78 17.71
C GLU A 177 6.51 4.86 17.80
N GLU A 178 6.70 6.04 17.22
CA GLU A 178 5.65 7.07 17.17
C GLU A 178 4.45 6.62 16.33
N VAL A 179 4.70 5.97 15.18
CA VAL A 179 3.63 5.36 14.37
C VAL A 179 2.90 4.27 15.16
N TYR A 180 3.63 3.39 15.84
CA TYR A 180 3.04 2.34 16.66
C TYR A 180 2.16 2.93 17.77
N LYS A 181 2.64 3.95 18.50
CA LYS A 181 1.86 4.65 19.53
C LYS A 181 0.59 5.25 18.93
N LEU A 182 0.70 5.92 17.78
CA LEU A 182 -0.44 6.52 17.08
C LEU A 182 -1.51 5.48 16.74
N VAL A 183 -1.11 4.34 16.15
CA VAL A 183 -2.05 3.25 15.83
C VAL A 183 -2.70 2.70 17.11
N ARG A 184 -1.95 2.59 18.21
CA ARG A 184 -2.48 2.13 19.50
C ARG A 184 -3.44 3.09 20.19
N THR A 185 -3.51 4.36 19.77
CA THR A 185 -4.56 5.27 20.23
C THR A 185 -5.94 4.95 19.66
N VAL A 186 -6.01 4.29 18.51
CA VAL A 186 -7.28 3.96 17.83
C VAL A 186 -7.59 2.47 17.85
N VAL A 187 -6.58 1.60 17.80
CA VAL A 187 -6.74 0.14 17.74
C VAL A 187 -5.94 -0.53 18.84
N ARG A 188 -6.65 -1.20 19.74
CA ARG A 188 -6.06 -1.98 20.83
C ARG A 188 -5.29 -3.21 20.30
N PRO A 189 -4.26 -3.70 21.03
CA PRO A 189 -3.59 -4.95 20.70
C PRO A 189 -4.56 -6.12 20.47
N TRP A 190 -4.18 -7.06 19.63
CA TRP A 190 -4.97 -8.26 19.35
C TRP A 190 -4.65 -9.35 20.38
N ASP A 191 -5.55 -9.50 21.35
CA ASP A 191 -5.47 -10.46 22.46
C ASP A 191 -6.32 -11.71 22.22
N LYS A 192 -7.53 -11.52 21.69
CA LYS A 192 -8.47 -12.58 21.31
C LYS A 192 -9.21 -12.17 20.05
N ASP A 193 -9.76 -13.16 19.35
CA ASP A 193 -10.54 -12.88 18.15
C ASP A 193 -11.75 -11.99 18.47
N ARG A 194 -11.88 -10.94 17.66
CA ARG A 194 -12.97 -9.97 17.69
C ARG A 194 -13.33 -9.57 16.27
N TYR A 195 -14.40 -8.79 16.13
CA TYR A 195 -14.77 -8.22 14.85
C TYR A 195 -13.70 -7.22 14.38
N MET A 196 -13.02 -7.52 13.25
CA MET A 196 -11.83 -6.79 12.81
C MET A 196 -12.14 -5.59 11.90
N THR A 197 -13.31 -5.55 11.26
CA THR A 197 -13.68 -4.47 10.33
C THR A 197 -13.53 -3.07 10.93
N PRO A 198 -13.98 -2.78 12.18
CA PRO A 198 -13.84 -1.44 12.76
C PRO A 198 -12.37 -1.04 12.96
N ASP A 199 -11.49 -2.01 13.24
CA ASP A 199 -10.06 -1.76 13.39
C ASP A 199 -9.41 -1.44 12.04
N ILE A 200 -9.81 -2.16 10.98
CA ILE A 200 -9.33 -1.90 9.60
C ILE A 200 -9.82 -0.53 9.13
N GLU A 201 -11.08 -0.18 9.37
CA GLU A 201 -11.65 1.13 9.02
C GLU A 201 -10.96 2.26 9.77
N ALA A 202 -10.73 2.11 11.08
CA ALA A 202 -10.01 3.10 11.89
C ALA A 202 -8.57 3.30 11.39
N ALA A 203 -7.85 2.22 11.06
CA ALA A 203 -6.51 2.30 10.49
C ALA A 203 -6.52 2.95 9.10
N THR A 204 -7.50 2.64 8.26
CA THR A 204 -7.68 3.25 6.94
C THR A 204 -7.94 4.75 7.05
N GLN A 205 -8.76 5.18 8.02
CA GLN A 205 -9.01 6.60 8.30
C GLN A 205 -7.76 7.33 8.82
N LEU A 206 -6.92 6.67 9.64
CA LEU A 206 -5.63 7.24 10.06
C LEU A 206 -4.70 7.51 8.88
N LEU A 207 -4.63 6.57 7.92
CA LEU A 207 -3.83 6.72 6.71
C LEU A 207 -4.37 7.85 5.83
N ARG A 208 -5.68 7.85 5.54
CA ARG A 208 -6.34 8.91 4.76
C ARG A 208 -6.23 10.30 5.39
N GLY A 209 -6.27 10.37 6.72
CA GLY A 209 -6.11 11.61 7.47
C GLY A 209 -4.68 12.16 7.47
N GLY A 210 -3.71 11.48 6.86
CA GLY A 210 -2.30 11.91 6.82
C GLY A 210 -1.60 11.91 8.18
N LYS A 211 -2.24 11.41 9.24
CA LYS A 211 -1.70 11.44 10.61
C LYS A 211 -0.44 10.59 10.75
N VAL A 212 -0.39 9.47 10.04
CA VAL A 212 0.81 8.60 9.99
C VAL A 212 1.97 9.33 9.33
N TRP A 213 1.72 10.06 8.22
CA TRP A 213 2.74 10.88 7.57
C TRP A 213 3.23 12.00 8.48
N ALA A 214 2.31 12.76 9.10
CA ALA A 214 2.65 13.86 10.01
C ALA A 214 3.50 13.41 11.21
N ALA A 215 3.29 12.18 11.71
CA ALA A 215 4.09 11.62 12.80
C ALA A 215 5.56 11.35 12.41
N VAL A 216 5.81 10.98 11.14
CA VAL A 216 7.17 10.63 10.67
C VAL A 216 7.87 11.76 9.91
N GLU A 217 7.11 12.75 9.43
CA GLU A 217 7.60 13.86 8.62
C GLU A 217 8.80 14.61 9.25
N PRO A 218 8.82 14.94 10.55
CA PRO A 218 9.99 15.58 11.16
C PRO A 218 11.27 14.75 11.06
N TYR A 219 11.16 13.43 11.15
CA TYR A 219 12.29 12.50 11.05
C TYR A 219 12.76 12.34 9.60
N ILE A 220 11.86 12.39 8.62
CA ILE A 220 12.21 12.31 7.19
C ILE A 220 12.91 13.58 6.72
N ASN A 221 12.45 14.75 7.18
CA ASN A 221 13.04 16.03 6.81
C ASN A 221 14.51 16.15 7.27
N HIS A 222 14.86 15.52 8.39
CA HIS A 222 16.25 15.40 8.84
C HIS A 222 17.14 14.68 7.80
N TYR A 223 16.66 13.60 7.16
CA TYR A 223 17.41 12.90 6.11
C TYR A 223 17.50 13.70 4.81
N ARG A 224 16.43 14.43 4.44
CA ARG A 224 16.44 15.29 3.24
C ARG A 224 17.39 16.48 3.37
N ALA A 225 17.54 17.02 4.58
CA ALA A 225 18.51 18.07 4.86
C ALA A 225 19.95 17.54 4.76
N ALA A 226 20.21 16.33 5.27
CA ALA A 226 21.53 15.70 5.21
C ALA A 226 21.98 15.30 3.80
N SER A 227 21.04 14.95 2.90
CA SER A 227 21.36 14.62 1.50
C SER A 227 21.68 15.83 0.61
N ASN A 228 21.45 17.06 1.11
CA ASN A 228 21.73 18.30 0.37
C ASN A 228 23.11 18.89 0.71
N GLU A 229 23.92 18.26 1.58
CA GLU A 229 25.32 18.63 1.77
C GLU A 229 26.19 18.10 0.62
N PRO A 230 27.07 18.94 0.02
CA PRO A 230 28.00 18.46 -1.00
C PRO A 230 28.96 17.41 -0.41
N PRO A 231 29.40 16.40 -1.20
CA PRO A 231 30.30 15.37 -0.70
C PRO A 231 31.59 16.01 -0.15
N PRO A 232 32.18 15.43 0.92
CA PRO A 232 33.41 15.95 1.51
C PRO A 232 34.52 16.00 0.45
N LYS A 233 35.16 17.18 0.34
CA LYS A 233 36.24 17.47 -0.62
C LYS A 233 37.47 16.62 -0.37
#